data_AF-A0A660QTH4-F1
#
_entry.id   AF-A0A660QTH4-F1
#
_cell.length_a   1.000
_cell.length_b   1.000
_cell.length_c   1.000
_cell.angle_alpha   90.00
_cell.angle_beta   90.00
_cell.angle_gamma   90.00
#
_symmetry.space_group_name_H-M   'P 1'
#
loop_
_entity.id
_entity.type
_entity.pdbx_description
1 polymer ?
#
loop_
_entity_poly.entity_id
_entity_poly.type
_entity_poly.pdbx_seq_one_letter_code
_entity_poly.pdbx_strand_id
1 'polypeptide(L)'
;MSKKRIDILNGSVYAVLLGLSWPTVVSNFLQTIYNITDAFWLGKLGKVELAAPTVAFPIIFVFISLSSGFSIAASALVSQHTGARQKSMAE
;
A
#
# COMPACT_ATOMS: atom_id res chain seq x y z
N MET A 1 15.74 18.68 12.58
CA MET A 1 14.54 18.29 13.33
C MET A 1 14.52 16.77 13.48
N SER A 2 14.72 16.26 14.69
CA SER A 2 14.78 14.82 14.96
C SER A 2 13.39 14.20 14.77
N LYS A 3 13.23 13.30 13.78
CA LYS A 3 12.00 12.51 13.60
C LYS A 3 11.81 11.67 14.87
N LYS A 4 10.86 12.06 15.72
CA LYS A 4 10.44 11.32 16.92
C LYS A 4 9.89 9.97 16.44
N ARG A 5 10.70 8.92 16.50
CA ARG A 5 10.28 7.57 16.10
C ARG A 5 9.24 7.09 17.09
N ILE A 6 8.12 6.55 16.60
CA ILE A 6 7.08 5.96 17.43
C ILE A 6 7.69 4.70 18.08
N ASP A 7 7.68 4.63 19.41
CA ASP A 7 8.14 3.45 20.14
C ASP A 7 7.06 2.36 20.03
N ILE A 8 7.32 1.39 19.17
CA ILE A 8 6.40 0.30 18.82
C ILE A 8 6.42 -0.81 19.90
N LEU A 9 7.44 -0.84 20.76
CA LEU A 9 7.66 -1.93 21.71
C LEU A 9 7.18 -1.58 23.12
N ASN A 10 7.31 -0.33 23.55
CA ASN A 10 6.95 0.10 24.91
C ASN A 10 5.86 1.18 24.95
N GLY A 11 5.41 1.66 23.79
CA GLY A 11 4.35 2.67 23.71
C GLY A 11 2.96 2.11 24.05
N SER A 12 2.03 2.98 24.48
CA SER A 12 0.64 2.56 24.67
C SER A 12 0.06 2.08 23.34
N VAL A 13 -0.56 0.90 23.35
CA VAL A 13 -1.13 0.24 22.15
C VAL A 13 -1.99 1.21 21.33
N TYR A 14 -2.86 1.99 21.98
CA TYR A 14 -3.74 2.94 21.31
C TYR A 14 -2.98 4.06 20.57
N ALA A 15 -1.98 4.68 21.20
CA ALA A 15 -1.21 5.76 20.57
C ALA A 15 -0.34 5.26 19.41
N VAL A 16 0.23 4.06 19.53
CA VAL A 16 1.04 3.44 18.47
C VAL A 16 0.16 3.08 17.27
N LEU A 17 -0.99 2.44 17.51
CA LEU A 17 -1.95 2.13 16.44
C LEU A 17 -2.44 3.39 15.74
N LEU A 18 -2.89 4.41 16.48
CA LEU A 18 -3.34 5.65 15.85
C LEU A 18 -2.22 6.35 15.08
N GLY A 19 -1.00 6.40 15.62
CA GLY A 19 0.15 7.02 14.94
C GLY A 19 0.57 6.31 13.66
N LEU A 20 0.47 4.99 13.60
CA LEU A 20 0.83 4.18 12.43
C LEU A 20 -0.31 4.06 11.41
N SER A 21 -1.55 3.92 11.88
CA SER A 21 -2.72 3.71 11.02
C SER A 21 -3.25 5.02 10.43
N TRP A 22 -3.08 6.16 11.10
CA TRP A 22 -3.61 7.44 10.62
C TRP A 22 -3.17 7.78 9.18
N PRO A 23 -1.88 7.68 8.81
CA PRO A 23 -1.46 7.90 7.43
C PRO A 23 -2.14 6.94 6.44
N THR A 24 -2.24 5.66 6.79
CA THR A 24 -2.86 4.64 5.93
C THR A 24 -4.37 4.87 5.76
N VAL A 25 -5.06 5.30 6.81
CA VAL A 25 -6.49 5.66 6.76
C VAL A 25 -6.70 6.85 5.83
N VAL A 26 -5.90 7.90 5.96
CA VAL A 26 -5.98 9.08 5.08
C VAL A 26 -5.71 8.68 3.63
N SER A 27 -4.69 7.86 3.37
CA SER A 27 -4.40 7.38 2.01
C SER A 27 -5.55 6.56 1.42
N ASN A 28 -6.15 5.65 2.20
CA ASN A 28 -7.31 4.88 1.74
C ASN A 28 -8.54 5.76 1.49
N PHE A 29 -8.74 6.77 2.33
CA PHE A 29 -9.84 7.72 2.17
C PHE A 29 -9.67 8.54 0.87
N LEU A 30 -8.48 9.07 0.61
CA LEU A 30 -8.16 9.78 -0.63
C LEU A 30 -8.30 8.87 -1.85
N GLN A 31 -7.85 7.62 -1.76
CA GLN A 31 -8.01 6.64 -2.82
C GLN A 31 -9.48 6.33 -3.12
N THR A 32 -10.33 6.27 -2.09
CA THR A 32 -11.78 6.09 -2.25
C THR A 32 -12.41 7.28 -2.97
N ILE A 33 -12.04 8.50 -2.59
CA ILE A 33 -12.52 9.73 -3.26
C ILE A 33 -12.08 9.74 -4.73
N TYR A 34 -10.85 9.32 -5.01
CA TYR A 34 -10.34 9.21 -6.38
C TYR A 34 -11.19 8.24 -7.21
N ASN A 35 -11.48 7.05 -6.69
CA ASN A 35 -12.31 6.06 -7.39
C ASN A 35 -13.73 6.58 -7.66
N ILE A 36 -14.34 7.29 -6.71
CA ILE A 36 -15.67 7.90 -6.88
C ILE A 36 -15.62 8.98 -7.96
N THR A 37 -14.58 9.82 -7.94
CA THR A 37 -14.40 10.91 -8.90
C THR A 37 -14.22 10.35 -10.30
N ASP A 38 -13.38 9.33 -10.47
CA ASP A 38 -13.16 8.63 -11.73
C ASP A 38 -14.48 8.03 -12.27
N ALA A 39 -15.19 7.25 -11.45
CA ALA A 39 -16.48 6.69 -11.83
C ALA A 39 -17.53 7.76 -12.19
N PHE A 40 -17.55 8.90 -11.48
CA PHE A 40 -18.45 10.01 -11.77
C PHE A 40 -18.17 10.64 -13.14
N TRP A 41 -16.90 10.87 -13.49
CA TRP A 41 -16.53 11.42 -14.80
C TRP A 41 -16.73 10.41 -15.93
N LEU A 42 -16.36 9.15 -15.73
CA LEU A 42 -16.59 8.09 -16.71
C LEU A 42 -18.09 7.85 -16.96
N GLY A 43 -18.89 7.90 -15.89
CA GLY A 43 -20.36 7.80 -15.99
C GLY A 43 -21.00 8.95 -16.76
N LYS A 44 -20.38 10.13 -16.78
CA LYS A 44 -20.82 11.26 -17.63
C LYS A 44 -20.47 11.08 -19.10
N LEU A 45 -19.38 10.37 -19.42
CA LEU A 45 -18.95 10.12 -20.80
C LEU A 45 -19.82 9.06 -21.47
N GLY A 46 -20.22 8.03 -20.73
CA GLY A 46 -21.16 7.02 -21.21
C GLY A 46 -21.05 5.68 -20.48
N LYS A 47 -21.97 4.77 -20.80
CA LYS A 47 -22.03 3.44 -20.17
C LYS A 47 -20.83 2.56 -20.55
N VAL A 48 -20.27 2.77 -21.74
CA VAL A 48 -19.15 1.98 -22.25
C VAL A 48 -17.86 2.40 -21.54
N GLU A 49 -17.68 3.71 -21.37
CA GLU A 49 -16.55 4.34 -20.69
C GLU A 49 -16.54 3.99 -19.20
N LEU A 50 -17.72 3.96 -18.55
CA LEU A 50 -17.85 3.51 -17.16
C LEU A 50 -17.51 2.02 -16.96
N ALA A 51 -17.77 1.17 -17.96
CA ALA A 51 -17.48 -0.27 -17.88
C ALA A 51 -16.04 -0.62 -18.28
N ALA A 52 -15.35 0.26 -18.99
CA ALA A 52 -13.99 0.02 -19.50
C ALA A 52 -12.96 -0.31 -18.41
N PRO A 53 -12.94 0.33 -17.23
CA PRO A 53 -12.00 0.00 -16.16
C PRO A 53 -12.13 -1.44 -15.68
N THR A 54 -13.35 -2.01 -15.64
CA THR A 54 -13.59 -3.40 -15.24
C THR A 54 -12.96 -4.38 -16.21
N VAL A 55 -12.95 -4.07 -17.51
CA VAL A 55 -12.32 -4.90 -18.55
C VAL A 55 -10.79 -4.75 -18.53
N ALA A 56 -10.28 -3.56 -18.20
CA ALA A 56 -8.84 -3.31 -18.09
C ALA A 56 -8.23 -3.85 -16.78
N PHE A 57 -9.04 -4.02 -15.73
CA PHE A 57 -8.59 -4.42 -14.39
C PHE A 57 -7.73 -5.70 -14.36
N PRO A 58 -8.04 -6.78 -15.09
CA PRO A 58 -7.21 -7.98 -15.11
C PRO A 58 -5.77 -7.72 -15.58
N ILE A 59 -5.57 -6.85 -16.58
CA ILE A 59 -4.23 -6.50 -17.07
C ILE A 59 -3.47 -5.73 -15.99
N ILE A 60 -4.11 -4.73 -15.39
CA ILE A 60 -3.55 -3.96 -14.27
C ILE A 60 -3.20 -4.90 -13.10
N PHE A 61 -4.08 -5.85 -12.80
CA PHE A 61 -3.91 -6.82 -11.72
C PHE A 61 -2.70 -7.72 -11.93
N VAL A 62 -2.37 -8.09 -13.17
CA VAL A 62 -1.15 -8.86 -13.47
C VAL A 62 0.10 -8.07 -13.06
N PHE A 63 0.17 -6.78 -13.41
CA PHE A 63 1.30 -5.93 -13.02
C PHE A 63 1.38 -5.75 -11.49
N ILE A 64 0.25 -5.49 -10.83
CA ILE A 64 0.19 -5.37 -9.37
C ILE A 64 0.66 -6.68 -8.71
N SER A 65 0.17 -7.82 -9.18
CA SER A 65 0.51 -9.14 -8.64
C SER A 65 2.00 -9.44 -8.80
N LEU A 66 2.56 -9.10 -9.96
CA LEU A 66 3.99 -9.27 -10.23
C LEU A 66 4.84 -8.39 -9.29
N SER A 67 4.54 -7.10 -9.20
CA SER A 67 5.24 -6.17 -8.29
C SER A 67 5.11 -6.59 -6.82
N SER A 68 3.91 -7.03 -6.42
CA SER A 68 3.66 -7.54 -5.06
C SER A 68 4.48 -8.79 -4.78
N GLY A 69 4.54 -9.74 -5.72
CA GLY A 69 5.35 -10.95 -5.60
C GLY A 69 6.83 -10.63 -5.36
N PHE A 70 7.40 -9.69 -6.13
CA PHE A 70 8.78 -9.22 -5.90
C PHE A 70 8.95 -8.54 -4.54
N SER A 71 8.00 -7.68 -4.14
CA SER A 71 8.07 -6.98 -2.85
C SER A 71 8.02 -7.94 -1.66
N ILE A 72 7.21 -8.99 -1.75
CA ILE A 72 7.12 -10.05 -0.75
C ILE A 72 8.41 -10.88 -0.72
N ALA A 73 8.92 -11.29 -1.89
CA ALA A 73 10.18 -12.03 -1.98
C ALA A 73 11.36 -11.24 -1.40
N ALA A 74 11.46 -9.95 -1.72
CA ALA A 74 12.47 -9.05 -1.16
C ALA A 74 12.34 -8.94 0.35
N SER A 75 11.12 -8.72 0.87
CA SER A 75 10.87 -8.64 2.33
C SER A 75 11.23 -9.94 3.05
N ALA A 76 10.95 -11.09 2.43
CA ALA A 76 11.30 -12.40 2.96
C ALA A 76 12.82 -12.62 2.99
N LEU A 77 13.53 -12.29 1.91
CA LEU A 77 14.99 -12.37 1.84
C LEU A 77 15.64 -11.45 2.88
N VAL A 78 15.22 -10.19 2.98
CA VAL A 78 15.73 -9.23 3.99
C VAL A 78 15.49 -9.76 5.41
N SER A 79 14.30 -10.31 5.68
CA SER A 79 13.97 -10.88 6.99
C SER A 79 14.85 -12.08 7.33
N GLN A 80 15.12 -12.96 6.36
CA GLN A 80 16.00 -14.12 6.53
C GLN A 80 17.45 -13.68 6.84
N HIS A 81 18.02 -12.75 6.06
CA HIS A 81 19.39 -12.27 6.26
C HIS A 81 19.54 -11.47 7.55
N THR A 82 18.54 -10.65 7.91
CA THR A 82 18.48 -9.92 9.19
C THR A 82 18.43 -10.90 10.36
N GLY A 83 17.60 -11.95 10.28
CA GLY A 83 17.51 -13.00 11.30
C GLY A 83 18.78 -13.85 11.43
N ALA A 84 19.48 -14.10 10.32
CA ALA A 84 20.74 -14.85 10.28
C ALA A 84 21.97 -14.04 10.76
N ARG A 85 21.81 -12.79 11.20
CA ARG A 85 22.88 -11.84 11.58
C ARG A 85 23.90 -11.56 10.47
N GLN A 86 23.57 -11.82 9.20
CA GLN A 86 24.41 -11.53 8.05
C GLN A 86 24.14 -10.12 7.53
N LYS A 87 24.56 -9.11 8.31
CA LYS A 87 24.27 -7.69 8.04
C LYS A 87 24.76 -7.18 6.68
N SER A 88 25.79 -7.79 6.09
CA SER A 88 26.35 -7.37 4.79
C SER A 88 25.45 -7.66 3.58
N MET A 89 24.42 -8.51 3.73
CA MET A 89 23.49 -8.89 2.65
C MET A 89 22.04 -8.43 2.94
N ALA A 90 21.84 -7.67 4.03
CA ALA A 90 20.53 -7.23 4.50
C ALA A 90 20.21 -5.76 4.12
N GLU A 91 21.19 -5.04 3.56
CA GLU A 91 21.09 -3.66 3.09
C GLU A 91 20.83 -3.59 1.57
#